data_AF-A1RD68-F1
#
_entry.id   AF-A1RD68-F1
#
_cell.length_a   1.000
_cell.length_b   1.000
_cell.length_c   1.000
_cell.angle_alpha   90.00
_cell.angle_beta   90.00
_cell.angle_gamma   90.00
#
_symmetry.space_group_name_H-M   'P 1'
#
loop_
_entity.id
_entity.type
_entity.pdbx_description
1 polymer ?
#
loop_
_entity_poly.entity_id
_entity_poly.type
_entity_poly.pdbx_seq_one_letter_code
_entity_poly.pdbx_strand_id
1 'polypeptide(L)'
;MNSHFLGRPAVTLTALGTTCGIAWAAGFRGYMVELAGPASTFDWWGTFGALIFPGAVAGGLLGWAEALRRTGGRQHWRWLALAPLAFAVAPMLLPGAVPALLTQGLGGGAIAVALMAVGGGYAVSRRGPLWSRLACGITSAALLAALALAGPGIGGPALALTEPRGAWVAVLAAAFVIVLALASSIPHGAVATTADSLVPLQSTRLARHGVSPRLGKDAS
;
A
#
# COMPACT_ATOMS: atom_id res chain seq x y z
N MET A 1 5.53 32.70 4.71
CA MET A 1 5.86 31.30 4.37
C MET A 1 4.69 30.73 3.56
N ASN A 2 4.87 30.56 2.25
CA ASN A 2 3.77 30.45 1.28
C ASN A 2 3.05 29.08 1.37
N SER A 3 1.85 29.08 1.95
CA SER A 3 0.90 27.95 2.00
C SER A 3 0.51 27.40 0.62
N HIS A 4 0.62 28.21 -0.44
CA HIS A 4 0.24 27.81 -1.81
C HIS A 4 1.19 26.78 -2.46
N PHE A 5 2.48 26.73 -2.09
CA PHE A 5 3.44 25.79 -2.67
C PHE A 5 3.39 24.40 -2.03
N LEU A 6 3.01 24.32 -0.76
CA LEU A 6 2.82 23.05 -0.05
C LEU A 6 1.50 22.36 -0.45
N GLY A 7 0.48 23.13 -0.84
CA GLY A 7 -0.84 22.59 -1.20
C GLY A 7 -0.86 21.81 -2.52
N ARG A 8 -0.16 22.30 -3.56
CA ARG A 8 -0.15 21.66 -4.89
C ARG A 8 0.39 20.22 -4.91
N PRO A 9 1.57 19.92 -4.34
CA PRO A 9 2.08 18.54 -4.34
C PRO A 9 1.23 17.61 -3.47
N ALA A 10 0.63 18.13 -2.39
CA ALA A 10 -0.28 17.35 -1.56
C ALA A 10 -1.55 16.95 -2.32
N VAL A 11 -2.20 17.91 -3.00
CA VAL A 11 -3.39 17.64 -3.83
C VAL A 11 -3.08 16.64 -4.93
N THR A 12 -1.96 16.79 -5.64
CA THR A 12 -1.57 15.86 -6.71
C THR A 12 -1.34 14.45 -6.18
N LEU A 13 -0.61 14.29 -5.06
CA LEU A 13 -0.34 12.96 -4.49
C LEU A 13 -1.59 12.30 -3.92
N THR A 14 -2.48 13.06 -3.29
CA THR A 14 -3.78 12.56 -2.84
C THR A 14 -4.67 12.15 -4.01
N ALA A 15 -4.71 12.93 -5.10
CA ALA A 15 -5.46 12.58 -6.30
C ALA A 15 -4.92 11.33 -7.00
N LEU A 16 -3.59 11.21 -7.11
CA LEU A 16 -2.92 10.00 -7.61
C LEU A 16 -3.24 8.79 -6.73
N GLY A 17 -3.11 8.93 -5.40
CA GLY A 17 -3.45 7.88 -4.46
C GLY A 17 -4.90 7.43 -4.58
N THR A 18 -5.83 8.38 -4.68
CA THR A 18 -7.27 8.11 -4.88
C THR A 18 -7.51 7.34 -6.17
N THR A 19 -6.87 7.75 -7.27
CA THR A 19 -6.98 7.10 -8.58
C THR A 19 -6.43 5.68 -8.54
N CYS A 20 -5.26 5.48 -7.94
CA CYS A 20 -4.66 4.16 -7.74
C CYS A 20 -5.55 3.27 -6.86
N GLY A 21 -6.17 3.83 -5.81
CA GLY A 21 -7.09 3.12 -4.93
C GLY A 21 -8.37 2.67 -5.65
N ILE A 22 -8.95 3.53 -6.49
CA ILE A 22 -10.09 3.18 -7.35
C ILE A 22 -9.70 2.07 -8.34
N ALA A 23 -8.56 2.22 -9.01
CA ALA A 23 -8.07 1.22 -9.97
C ALA A 23 -7.81 -0.13 -9.30
N TRP A 24 -7.21 -0.13 -8.11
CA TRP A 24 -7.01 -1.34 -7.31
C TRP A 24 -8.34 -1.98 -6.93
N ALA A 25 -9.31 -1.20 -6.43
CA ALA A 25 -10.61 -1.71 -6.00
C ALA A 25 -11.43 -2.26 -7.18
N ALA A 26 -11.37 -1.61 -8.35
CA ALA A 26 -11.99 -2.10 -9.58
C ALA A 26 -11.34 -3.41 -10.07
N GLY A 27 -10.01 -3.50 -10.03
CA GLY A 27 -9.29 -4.73 -10.35
C GLY A 27 -9.61 -5.86 -9.38
N PHE A 28 -9.68 -5.57 -8.08
CA PHE A 28 -10.04 -6.53 -7.04
C PHE A 28 -11.48 -7.02 -7.21
N ARG A 29 -12.39 -6.16 -7.65
CA ARG A 29 -13.75 -6.58 -8.04
C ARG A 29 -13.71 -7.58 -9.20
N GLY A 30 -12.82 -7.39 -10.17
CA GLY A 30 -12.57 -8.34 -11.25
C GLY A 30 -12.08 -9.70 -10.75
N TYR A 31 -11.15 -9.71 -9.79
CA TYR A 31 -10.76 -10.95 -9.09
C TYR A 31 -11.96 -11.66 -8.44
N MET A 32 -12.87 -10.92 -7.79
CA MET A 32 -14.08 -11.51 -7.22
C MET A 32 -15.04 -12.08 -8.28
N VAL A 33 -15.05 -11.55 -9.51
CA VAL A 33 -15.79 -12.16 -10.63
C VAL A 33 -15.17 -13.51 -10.99
N GLU A 34 -13.85 -13.59 -11.08
CA GLU A 34 -13.18 -14.85 -11.39
C GLU A 34 -13.42 -15.92 -10.31
N LEU A 35 -13.41 -15.50 -9.04
CA LEU A 35 -13.64 -16.37 -7.90
C LEU A 35 -15.09 -16.87 -7.81
N ALA A 36 -16.08 -15.99 -7.99
CA ALA A 36 -17.50 -16.33 -7.86
C ALA A 36 -18.15 -16.85 -9.15
N GLY A 37 -17.52 -16.63 -10.31
CA GLY A 37 -18.04 -17.02 -11.61
C GLY A 37 -19.43 -16.42 -11.90
N PRO A 38 -20.39 -17.21 -12.41
CA PRO A 38 -21.74 -16.74 -12.75
C PRO A 38 -22.54 -16.16 -11.57
N ALA A 39 -22.17 -16.48 -10.33
CA ALA A 39 -22.82 -15.93 -9.14
C ALA A 39 -22.39 -14.49 -8.82
N SER A 40 -21.42 -13.92 -9.55
CA SER A 40 -20.93 -12.56 -9.31
C SER A 40 -21.92 -11.50 -9.79
N THR A 41 -22.49 -10.72 -8.85
CA THR A 41 -23.43 -9.64 -9.15
C THR A 41 -22.83 -8.26 -8.86
N PHE A 42 -23.25 -7.25 -9.61
CA PHE A 42 -22.84 -5.86 -9.41
C PHE A 42 -24.01 -5.07 -8.86
N ASP A 43 -23.80 -4.48 -7.69
CA ASP A 43 -24.77 -3.62 -7.01
C ASP A 43 -24.13 -2.24 -6.79
N TRP A 44 -24.93 -1.19 -6.87
CA TRP A 44 -24.51 0.18 -6.54
C TRP A 44 -23.87 0.27 -5.17
N TRP A 45 -24.55 -0.27 -4.16
CA TRP A 45 -24.10 -0.17 -2.79
C TRP A 45 -22.99 -1.17 -2.47
N GLY A 46 -23.10 -2.40 -2.96
CA GLY A 46 -22.07 -3.44 -2.73
C GLY A 46 -20.75 -3.16 -3.46
N THR A 47 -20.80 -2.73 -4.73
CA THR A 47 -19.58 -2.50 -5.51
C THR A 47 -19.07 -1.08 -5.33
N PHE A 48 -19.90 -0.06 -5.58
CA PHE A 48 -19.42 1.31 -5.54
C PHE A 48 -19.31 1.83 -4.10
N GLY A 49 -20.31 1.57 -3.25
CA GLY A 49 -20.32 2.00 -1.86
C GLY A 49 -19.36 1.23 -0.95
N ALA A 50 -19.37 -0.10 -1.01
CA ALA A 50 -18.64 -0.94 -0.06
C ALA A 50 -17.25 -1.40 -0.54
N LEU A 51 -16.88 -1.17 -1.81
CA LEU A 51 -15.56 -1.56 -2.35
C LEU A 51 -14.82 -0.40 -3.03
N ILE A 52 -15.41 0.26 -4.02
CA ILE A 52 -14.73 1.34 -4.75
C ILE A 52 -14.51 2.56 -3.86
N PHE A 53 -15.53 3.00 -3.13
CA PHE A 53 -15.42 4.15 -2.22
C PHE A 53 -14.36 3.96 -1.13
N PRO A 54 -14.33 2.87 -0.34
CA PRO A 54 -13.25 2.66 0.62
C PRO A 54 -11.88 2.52 -0.05
N GLY A 55 -11.80 2.01 -1.29
CA GLY A 55 -10.57 2.00 -2.07
C GLY A 55 -10.08 3.40 -2.44
N ALA A 56 -10.98 4.28 -2.87
CA ALA A 56 -10.69 5.68 -3.13
C ALA A 56 -10.20 6.38 -1.86
N VAL A 57 -10.89 6.17 -0.73
CA VAL A 57 -10.53 6.74 0.58
C VAL A 57 -9.16 6.23 1.03
N ALA A 58 -8.94 4.92 1.03
CA ALA A 58 -7.68 4.32 1.46
C ALA A 58 -6.51 4.80 0.58
N GLY A 59 -6.69 4.82 -0.74
CA GLY A 59 -5.71 5.33 -1.68
C GLY A 59 -5.41 6.82 -1.47
N GLY A 60 -6.43 7.65 -1.30
CA GLY A 60 -6.27 9.08 -1.03
C GLY A 60 -5.55 9.36 0.29
N LEU A 61 -5.87 8.62 1.35
CA LEU A 61 -5.20 8.70 2.65
C LEU A 61 -3.72 8.30 2.56
N LEU A 62 -3.39 7.24 1.81
CA LEU A 62 -2.00 6.82 1.59
C LEU A 62 -1.23 7.82 0.70
N GLY A 63 -1.88 8.39 -0.32
CA GLY A 63 -1.31 9.47 -1.12
C GLY A 63 -1.04 10.73 -0.30
N TRP A 64 -1.95 11.05 0.63
CA TRP A 64 -1.73 12.13 1.59
C TRP A 64 -0.59 11.82 2.57
N ALA A 65 -0.46 10.56 3.01
CA ALA A 65 0.67 10.14 3.84
C ALA A 65 2.01 10.37 3.14
N GLU A 66 2.10 10.08 1.83
CA GLU A 66 3.28 10.37 1.03
C GLU A 66 3.58 11.88 0.98
N ALA A 67 2.55 12.70 0.78
CA ALA A 67 2.72 14.15 0.80
C ALA A 67 3.26 14.65 2.15
N LEU A 68 2.73 14.14 3.26
CA LEU A 68 3.20 14.46 4.60
C LEU A 68 4.64 13.99 4.84
N ARG A 69 5.03 12.83 4.30
CA ARG A 69 6.40 12.31 4.38
C ARG A 69 7.40 13.23 3.71
N ARG A 70 7.01 13.83 2.58
CA ARG A 70 7.86 14.76 1.80
C ARG A 70 7.97 16.15 2.42
N THR A 71 7.02 16.56 3.26
CA THR A 71 7.00 17.89 3.89
C THR A 71 7.53 17.90 5.33
N GLY A 72 8.33 16.90 5.74
CA GLY A 72 8.91 16.86 7.09
C GLY A 72 8.15 16.02 8.12
N GLY A 73 7.04 15.38 7.75
CA GLY A 73 6.19 14.61 8.66
C GLY A 73 5.38 15.49 9.65
N ARG A 74 4.32 14.92 10.23
CA ARG A 74 3.53 15.57 11.31
C ARG A 74 3.41 14.64 12.51
N GLN A 75 2.90 15.11 13.65
CA GLN A 75 2.56 14.20 14.73
C GLN A 75 1.41 13.28 14.27
N HIS A 76 1.53 11.97 14.49
CA HIS A 76 0.51 10.94 14.17
C HIS A 76 0.21 10.61 12.69
N TRP A 77 0.88 11.19 11.69
CA TRP A 77 0.63 10.83 10.27
C TRP A 77 0.82 9.33 9.94
N ARG A 78 1.56 8.61 10.77
CA ARG A 78 1.80 7.17 10.62
C ARG A 78 0.56 6.30 10.85
N TRP A 79 -0.47 6.84 11.50
CA TRP A 79 -1.76 6.17 11.65
C TRP A 79 -2.46 5.97 10.29
N LEU A 80 -2.03 6.71 9.26
CA LEU A 80 -2.49 6.49 7.89
C LEU A 80 -2.09 5.10 7.35
N ALA A 81 -1.18 4.37 8.00
CA ALA A 81 -0.91 2.96 7.67
C ALA A 81 -2.13 2.05 7.92
N LEU A 82 -3.07 2.50 8.76
CA LEU A 82 -4.34 1.82 9.02
C LEU A 82 -5.43 2.16 7.99
N ALA A 83 -5.12 2.95 6.95
CA ALA A 83 -6.06 3.28 5.89
C ALA A 83 -6.75 2.06 5.24
N PRO A 84 -6.08 0.89 5.04
CA PRO A 84 -6.75 -0.31 4.52
C PRO A 84 -7.88 -0.84 5.41
N LEU A 85 -7.95 -0.45 6.69
CA LEU A 85 -9.09 -0.82 7.55
C LEU A 85 -10.42 -0.24 7.04
N ALA A 86 -10.40 0.77 6.17
CA ALA A 86 -11.60 1.24 5.48
C ALA A 86 -12.32 0.11 4.73
N PHE A 87 -11.57 -0.86 4.17
CA PHE A 87 -12.15 -2.04 3.51
C PHE A 87 -12.80 -3.02 4.49
N ALA A 88 -12.38 -3.05 5.75
CA ALA A 88 -13.04 -3.86 6.78
C ALA A 88 -14.29 -3.18 7.34
N VAL A 89 -14.23 -1.85 7.51
CA VAL A 89 -15.31 -1.06 8.12
C VAL A 89 -16.46 -0.83 7.14
N ALA A 90 -16.19 -0.46 5.88
CA ALA A 90 -17.25 -0.09 4.94
C ALA A 90 -18.27 -1.22 4.70
N PRO A 91 -17.89 -2.49 4.55
CA PRO A 91 -18.85 -3.59 4.45
C PRO A 91 -19.66 -3.83 5.72
N MET A 92 -19.16 -3.45 6.91
CA MET A 92 -19.92 -3.60 8.16
C MET A 92 -21.02 -2.55 8.33
N LEU A 93 -20.97 -1.47 7.54
CA LEU A 93 -22.00 -0.42 7.53
C LEU A 93 -23.21 -0.80 6.66
N LEU A 94 -23.15 -1.91 5.92
CA LEU A 94 -24.28 -2.47 5.18
C LEU A 94 -25.33 -3.05 6.15
N PRO A 95 -26.63 -2.77 5.94
CA PRO A 95 -27.69 -3.38 6.74
C PRO A 95 -27.65 -4.90 6.61
N GLY A 96 -27.60 -5.61 7.74
CA GLY A 96 -27.52 -7.08 7.80
C GLY A 96 -26.10 -7.68 7.66
N ALA A 97 -25.06 -6.86 7.49
CA ALA A 97 -23.69 -7.35 7.32
C ALA A 97 -23.10 -8.01 8.58
N VAL A 98 -23.38 -7.48 9.78
CA VAL A 98 -22.88 -8.06 11.03
C VAL A 98 -23.51 -9.45 11.29
N PRO A 99 -24.84 -9.64 11.16
CA PRO A 99 -25.44 -10.97 11.18
C PRO A 99 -24.85 -11.91 10.11
N ALA A 100 -24.68 -11.44 8.86
CA ALA A 100 -24.14 -12.26 7.77
C ALA A 100 -22.68 -12.67 8.01
N LEU A 101 -21.87 -11.78 8.60
CA LEU A 101 -20.50 -12.11 9.02
C LEU A 101 -20.48 -13.17 10.11
N LEU A 102 -21.32 -13.02 11.13
CA LEU A 102 -21.34 -13.94 12.29
C LEU A 102 -21.96 -15.30 11.96
N THR A 103 -22.95 -15.34 11.07
CA THR A 103 -23.70 -16.57 10.76
C THR A 103 -23.22 -17.28 9.49
N GLN A 104 -22.69 -16.55 8.52
CA GLN A 104 -22.30 -17.10 7.20
C GLN A 104 -20.82 -16.84 6.86
N GLY A 105 -20.07 -16.11 7.71
CA GLY A 105 -18.68 -15.73 7.42
C GLY A 105 -18.53 -14.69 6.29
N LEU A 106 -19.64 -14.17 5.76
CA LEU A 106 -19.64 -13.20 4.67
C LEU A 106 -19.05 -11.85 5.14
N GLY A 107 -17.91 -11.48 4.56
CA GLY A 107 -17.15 -10.27 4.94
C GLY A 107 -15.81 -10.57 5.62
N GLY A 108 -15.55 -11.82 6.03
CA GLY A 108 -14.26 -12.23 6.62
C GLY A 108 -13.08 -11.98 5.68
N GLY A 109 -13.29 -12.13 4.37
CA GLY A 109 -12.28 -11.82 3.35
C GLY A 109 -11.85 -10.35 3.35
N ALA A 110 -12.78 -9.41 3.56
CA ALA A 110 -12.45 -7.98 3.61
C ALA A 110 -11.59 -7.62 4.83
N ILE A 111 -11.93 -8.23 5.99
CA ILE A 111 -11.13 -8.10 7.22
C ILE A 111 -9.74 -8.72 7.01
N ALA A 112 -9.67 -9.92 6.45
CA ALA A 112 -8.42 -10.61 6.19
C ALA A 112 -7.51 -9.80 5.25
N VAL A 113 -8.04 -9.24 4.15
CA VAL A 113 -7.30 -8.40 3.20
C VAL A 113 -6.76 -7.15 3.89
N ALA A 114 -7.57 -6.48 4.72
CA ALA A 114 -7.12 -5.31 5.47
C ALA A 114 -6.01 -5.66 6.48
N LEU A 115 -6.14 -6.76 7.21
CA LEU A 115 -5.13 -7.22 8.17
C LEU A 115 -3.83 -7.65 7.47
N MET A 116 -3.91 -8.35 6.35
CA MET A 116 -2.75 -8.71 5.53
C MET A 116 -2.04 -7.47 5.01
N ALA A 117 -2.78 -6.44 4.59
CA ALA A 117 -2.20 -5.19 4.12
C ALA A 117 -1.45 -4.43 5.24
N VAL A 118 -2.08 -4.28 6.41
CA VAL A 118 -1.48 -3.60 7.56
C VAL A 118 -0.27 -4.39 8.08
N GLY A 119 -0.42 -5.70 8.29
CA GLY A 119 0.64 -6.57 8.77
C GLY A 119 1.81 -6.68 7.79
N GLY A 120 1.52 -6.87 6.50
CA GLY A 120 2.53 -6.93 5.44
C GLY A 120 3.25 -5.60 5.25
N GLY A 121 2.52 -4.49 5.28
CA GLY A 121 3.11 -3.14 5.23
C GLY A 121 4.04 -2.88 6.40
N TYR A 122 3.66 -3.29 7.61
CA TYR A 122 4.52 -3.20 8.79
C TYR A 122 5.75 -4.13 8.70
N ALA A 123 5.60 -5.35 8.18
CA ALA A 123 6.72 -6.28 8.01
C ALA A 123 7.82 -5.71 7.09
N VAL A 124 7.43 -5.07 6.00
CA VAL A 124 8.33 -4.42 5.03
C VAL A 124 8.99 -3.15 5.60
N SER A 125 8.40 -2.56 6.62
CA SER A 125 8.86 -1.29 7.20
C SER A 125 10.17 -1.43 7.95
N ARG A 126 11.11 -0.49 7.82
CA ARG A 126 12.40 -0.51 8.56
C ARG A 126 12.28 -0.09 10.04
N ARG A 127 11.09 -0.18 10.64
CA ARG A 127 10.78 0.41 11.95
C ARG A 127 10.26 -0.66 12.91
N GLY A 128 10.74 -0.59 14.16
CA GLY A 128 10.36 -1.50 15.23
C GLY A 128 11.28 -2.71 15.37
N PRO A 129 11.10 -3.51 16.44
CA PRO A 129 11.90 -4.71 16.68
C PRO A 129 11.70 -5.73 15.55
N LEU A 130 12.79 -6.37 15.14
CA LEU A 130 12.81 -7.36 14.06
C LEU A 130 11.78 -8.48 14.28
N TRP A 131 11.61 -8.91 15.54
CA TRP A 131 10.67 -9.95 15.92
C TRP A 131 9.21 -9.62 15.58
N SER A 132 8.74 -8.40 15.88
CA SER A 132 7.37 -8.01 15.54
C SER A 132 7.15 -7.94 14.03
N ARG A 133 8.18 -7.55 13.27
CA ARG A 133 8.12 -7.54 11.80
C ARG A 133 8.08 -8.94 11.22
N LEU A 134 8.87 -9.86 11.76
CA LEU A 134 8.84 -11.27 11.38
C LEU A 134 7.48 -11.88 11.72
N ALA A 135 6.95 -11.64 12.91
CA ALA A 135 5.63 -12.12 13.30
C ALA A 135 4.54 -11.59 12.33
N CYS A 136 4.46 -10.28 12.10
CA CYS A 136 3.50 -9.69 11.16
C CYS A 136 3.70 -10.20 9.73
N GLY A 137 4.95 -10.38 9.29
CA GLY A 137 5.28 -10.88 7.96
C GLY A 137 4.87 -12.33 7.77
N ILE A 138 5.20 -13.20 8.73
CA ILE A 138 4.81 -14.62 8.73
C ILE A 138 3.30 -14.74 8.78
N THR A 139 2.61 -14.02 9.66
CA THR A 139 1.14 -14.05 9.74
C THR A 139 0.50 -13.58 8.44
N SER A 140 0.99 -12.49 7.83
CA SER A 140 0.44 -11.98 6.57
C SER A 140 0.72 -12.93 5.40
N ALA A 141 1.90 -13.54 5.35
CA ALA A 141 2.25 -14.54 4.35
C ALA A 141 1.42 -15.82 4.50
N ALA A 142 1.17 -16.26 5.74
CA ALA A 142 0.31 -17.42 6.02
C ALA A 142 -1.14 -17.14 5.60
N LEU A 143 -1.69 -15.97 5.91
CA LEU A 143 -3.02 -15.57 5.43
C LEU A 143 -3.09 -15.46 3.90
N LEU A 144 -2.03 -14.97 3.27
CA LEU A 144 -1.96 -14.88 1.81
C LEU A 144 -1.93 -16.28 1.16
N ALA A 145 -1.15 -17.20 1.71
CA ALA A 145 -1.12 -18.58 1.27
C ALA A 145 -2.49 -19.26 1.48
N ALA A 146 -3.14 -19.03 2.62
CA ALA A 146 -4.49 -19.51 2.88
C ALA A 146 -5.50 -18.96 1.86
N LEU A 147 -5.43 -17.66 1.54
CA LEU A 147 -6.28 -17.04 0.51
C LEU A 147 -6.04 -17.64 -0.88
N ALA A 148 -4.77 -17.85 -1.27
CA ALA A 148 -4.41 -18.46 -2.54
C ALA A 148 -4.91 -19.92 -2.66
N LEU A 149 -4.94 -20.65 -1.54
CA LEU A 149 -5.42 -22.03 -1.47
C LEU A 149 -6.94 -22.14 -1.28
N ALA A 150 -7.64 -21.05 -0.96
CA ALA A 150 -9.08 -21.07 -0.69
C ALA A 150 -9.94 -21.22 -1.95
N GLY A 151 -9.38 -20.98 -3.14
CA GLY A 151 -10.08 -21.01 -4.43
C GLY A 151 -11.03 -22.20 -4.61
N PRO A 152 -10.58 -23.46 -4.42
CA PRO A 152 -11.42 -24.65 -4.57
C PRO A 152 -12.61 -24.71 -3.62
N GLY A 153 -12.44 -24.23 -2.40
CA GLY A 153 -13.50 -24.21 -1.39
C GLY A 153 -14.59 -23.18 -1.67
N ILE A 154 -14.31 -22.19 -2.53
CA ILE A 154 -15.23 -21.08 -2.84
C ILE A 154 -15.86 -21.27 -4.21
N GLY A 155 -15.04 -21.44 -5.26
CA GLY A 155 -15.48 -21.50 -6.65
C GLY A 155 -15.40 -22.91 -7.28
N GLY A 156 -15.15 -23.94 -6.47
CA GLY A 156 -15.10 -25.33 -6.90
C GLY A 156 -13.75 -25.79 -7.47
N PRO A 157 -13.63 -27.08 -7.84
CA PRO A 157 -12.35 -27.72 -8.16
C PRO A 157 -11.60 -27.09 -9.35
N ALA A 158 -12.30 -26.39 -10.25
CA ALA A 158 -11.67 -25.64 -11.36
C ALA A 158 -10.77 -24.48 -10.90
N LEU A 159 -10.85 -24.09 -9.63
CA LEU A 159 -9.97 -23.09 -9.00
C LEU A 159 -8.83 -23.72 -8.20
N ALA A 160 -8.54 -25.01 -8.38
CA ALA A 160 -7.36 -25.65 -7.81
C ALA A 160 -6.07 -25.05 -8.39
N LEU A 161 -5.01 -24.96 -7.58
CA LEU A 161 -3.70 -24.44 -8.04
C LEU A 161 -3.06 -25.32 -9.13
N THR A 162 -3.50 -26.58 -9.25
CA THR A 162 -3.10 -27.49 -10.32
C THR A 162 -3.75 -27.14 -11.67
N GLU A 163 -4.81 -26.32 -11.65
CA GLU A 163 -5.52 -25.88 -12.84
C GLU A 163 -5.02 -24.47 -13.26
N PRO A 164 -4.82 -24.18 -14.55
CA PRO A 164 -4.36 -22.87 -15.01
C PRO A 164 -5.24 -21.71 -14.52
N ARG A 165 -6.56 -21.92 -14.49
CA ARG A 165 -7.52 -20.91 -14.00
C ARG A 165 -7.36 -20.66 -12.50
N GLY A 166 -7.20 -21.70 -11.69
CA GLY A 166 -6.96 -21.54 -10.25
C GLY A 166 -5.63 -20.85 -9.94
N ALA A 167 -4.57 -21.22 -10.66
CA ALA A 167 -3.27 -20.55 -10.56
C ALA A 167 -3.37 -19.06 -10.91
N TRP A 168 -4.10 -18.70 -11.98
CA TRP A 168 -4.36 -17.31 -12.35
C TRP A 168 -5.09 -16.53 -11.24
N VAL A 169 -6.16 -17.11 -10.68
CA VAL A 169 -6.93 -16.49 -9.58
C VAL A 169 -6.07 -16.30 -8.33
N ALA A 170 -5.21 -17.26 -8.01
CA ALA A 170 -4.27 -17.15 -6.90
C ALA A 170 -3.22 -16.04 -7.12
N VAL A 171 -2.69 -15.92 -8.34
CA VAL A 171 -1.76 -14.84 -8.71
C VAL A 171 -2.45 -13.47 -8.59
N LEU A 172 -3.69 -13.33 -9.06
CA LEU A 172 -4.47 -12.10 -8.90
C LEU A 172 -4.64 -11.75 -7.42
N ALA A 173 -5.09 -12.69 -6.59
CA ALA A 173 -5.25 -12.49 -5.16
C ALA A 173 -3.94 -12.03 -4.51
N ALA A 174 -2.84 -12.73 -4.81
CA ALA A 174 -1.52 -12.42 -4.29
C ALA A 174 -1.05 -11.03 -4.70
N ALA A 175 -1.17 -10.69 -5.99
CA ALA A 175 -0.76 -9.39 -6.52
C ALA A 175 -1.52 -8.24 -5.85
N PHE A 176 -2.84 -8.33 -5.72
CA PHE A 176 -3.63 -7.28 -5.08
C PHE A 176 -3.28 -7.09 -3.61
N VAL A 177 -3.11 -8.17 -2.84
CA VAL A 177 -2.73 -8.10 -1.43
C VAL A 177 -1.31 -7.53 -1.27
N ILE A 178 -0.35 -7.99 -2.09
CA ILE A 178 1.03 -7.48 -2.05
C ILE A 178 1.07 -6.00 -2.38
N VAL A 179 0.38 -5.56 -3.44
CA VAL A 179 0.31 -4.13 -3.81
C VAL A 179 -0.28 -3.30 -2.67
N LEU A 180 -1.36 -3.77 -2.04
CA LEU A 180 -1.99 -3.08 -0.92
C LEU A 180 -1.07 -3.04 0.31
N ALA A 181 -0.35 -4.12 0.61
CA ALA A 181 0.65 -4.18 1.68
C ALA A 181 1.82 -3.21 1.43
N LEU A 182 2.33 -3.16 0.19
CA LEU A 182 3.36 -2.21 -0.20
C LEU A 182 2.88 -0.76 -0.06
N ALA A 183 1.66 -0.45 -0.52
CA ALA A 183 1.06 0.86 -0.34
C ALA A 183 0.91 1.22 1.16
N SER A 184 0.52 0.25 1.99
CA SER A 184 0.38 0.42 3.45
C SER A 184 1.71 0.64 4.16
N SER A 185 2.84 0.32 3.53
CA SER A 185 4.17 0.60 4.07
C SER A 185 4.61 2.07 3.92
N ILE A 186 3.95 2.84 3.03
CA ILE A 186 4.30 4.24 2.73
C ILE A 186 4.42 5.11 3.99
N PRO A 187 3.48 5.06 4.97
CA PRO A 187 3.51 5.91 6.15
C PRO A 187 4.64 5.55 7.14
N HIS A 188 5.28 4.40 6.96
CA HIS A 188 6.40 3.97 7.79
C HIS A 188 7.77 4.41 7.25
N GLY A 189 7.82 4.96 6.04
CA GLY A 189 9.04 5.47 5.42
C GLY A 189 9.68 6.61 6.22
N ALA A 190 11.00 6.76 6.05
CA ALA A 190 11.73 7.89 6.61
C ALA A 190 11.19 9.21 6.01
N VAL A 191 11.14 10.24 6.85
CA VAL A 191 10.84 11.60 6.39
C VAL A 191 11.96 12.04 5.47
N ALA A 192 11.63 12.65 4.34
CA ALA A 192 12.62 13.26 3.47
C ALA A 192 13.17 14.50 4.18
N THR A 193 14.34 14.39 4.81
CA THR A 193 15.03 15.53 5.40
C THR A 193 15.74 16.29 4.28
N THR A 194 15.61 17.62 4.25
CA THR A 194 16.24 18.54 3.26
C THR A 194 17.76 18.34 3.10
N ALA A 195 18.42 17.62 4.00
CA ALA A 195 19.83 17.25 3.91
C ALA A 195 20.17 16.36 2.70
N ASP A 196 19.24 15.53 2.21
CA ASP A 196 19.48 14.73 0.98
C ASP A 196 19.48 15.58 -0.30
N SER A 197 18.91 16.80 -0.24
CA SER A 197 18.97 17.79 -1.32
C SER A 197 20.27 18.59 -1.32
N LEU A 198 21.07 18.47 -0.25
CA LEU A 198 22.35 19.13 -0.05
C LEU A 198 23.49 18.12 -0.03
N VAL A 199 23.46 17.07 -0.87
CA VAL A 199 24.71 16.53 -1.40
C VAL A 199 25.22 17.60 -2.37
N PRO A 200 26.09 18.52 -1.93
CA PRO A 200 26.51 19.58 -2.78
C PRO A 200 27.50 18.95 -3.77
N LEU A 201 27.52 19.49 -4.97
CA LEU A 201 28.61 19.39 -5.94
C LEU A 201 29.92 20.01 -5.38
N GLN A 202 30.25 19.79 -4.10
CA GLN A 202 31.45 20.27 -3.41
C GLN A 202 32.64 19.34 -3.65
N SER A 203 32.43 18.07 -3.98
CA SER A 203 33.52 17.16 -4.34
C SER A 203 34.12 17.45 -5.72
N THR A 204 33.46 18.22 -6.59
CA THR A 204 33.94 18.49 -7.95
C THR A 204 34.61 19.85 -8.14
N ARG A 205 34.54 20.77 -7.16
CA ARG A 205 35.19 22.09 -7.25
C ARG A 205 36.58 22.19 -6.63
N LEU A 206 36.95 21.29 -5.72
CA LEU A 206 38.32 21.27 -5.16
C LEU A 206 39.36 20.63 -6.09
N ALA A 207 38.94 19.97 -7.18
CA ALA A 207 39.84 19.40 -8.19
C ALA A 207 40.11 20.33 -9.40
N ARG A 208 39.53 21.55 -9.43
CA ARG A 208 39.62 22.48 -10.58
C ARG A 208 40.44 23.75 -10.36
N HIS A 209 41.18 23.86 -9.26
CA HIS A 209 42.26 24.83 -9.12
C HIS A 209 43.60 24.11 -9.02
N GLY A 210 44.00 23.48 -10.14
CA GLY A 210 45.41 23.25 -10.42
C GLY A 210 45.92 24.37 -11.32
N VAL A 211 46.86 25.20 -10.84
CA VAL A 211 47.91 25.85 -11.63
C VAL A 211 49.12 26.12 -10.71
N SER A 212 50.14 25.25 -10.79
CA SER A 212 51.57 25.54 -10.46
C SER A 212 52.21 26.36 -11.61
N PRO A 213 53.51 26.74 -11.64
CA PRO A 213 54.61 26.82 -10.65
C PRO A 213 55.35 28.19 -10.67
N ARG A 214 56.33 28.46 -9.79
CA ARG A 214 57.47 29.34 -10.13
C ARG A 214 58.80 28.82 -9.58
N LEU A 215 59.70 28.61 -10.54
CA LEU A 215 61.15 28.45 -10.43
C LEU A 215 61.83 29.72 -9.91
N GLY A 216 63.01 29.54 -9.30
CA GLY A 216 64.07 30.55 -9.19
C GLY A 216 64.50 30.79 -7.74
N LYS A 217 65.65 30.26 -7.31
CA LYS A 217 66.99 30.87 -7.39
C LYS A 217 67.23 31.89 -6.25
N ASP A 218 68.09 31.52 -5.30
CA ASP A 218 69.42 32.11 -5.09
C ASP A 218 69.91 32.02 -3.62
N ALA A 219 71.16 31.59 -3.49
CA ALA A 219 72.19 31.99 -2.52
C ALA A 219 71.89 31.99 -1.01
N SER A 220 72.54 31.09 -0.27
CA SER A 220 73.69 31.39 0.62
C SER A 220 74.22 30.09 1.24
#